data_AF-A0A957KAG6-F1
#
_entry.id   AF-A0A957KAG6-F1
#
_cell.length_a   1.000
_cell.length_b   1.000
_cell.length_c   1.000
_cell.angle_alpha   90.00
_cell.angle_beta   90.00
_cell.angle_gamma   90.00
#
_symmetry.space_group_name_H-M   'P 1'
#
loop_
_entity.id
_entity.type
_entity.pdbx_description
1 polymer ?
#
loop_
_entity_poly.entity_id
_entity_poly.type
_entity_poly.pdbx_seq_one_letter_code
_entity_poly.pdbx_strand_id
1 'polypeptide(L)'
;YWLLRRHPITILGYRGVDGTVRLDSPEIVRAQKGQGHDLHSAASLAAFRQAVAAAVARWQREGIELKHYGFAAAVADVESARAALGDEQILLLGEGYGGRIAQWYAATYPEHVMRLALLGPSGPDGLTWQPAEVTAVLDRYATLYERSGRHELAAMMQQALGQMPRNWRLFPIDPGKVRFMAFSLLFDRKNGALLLDTLRAAADGDPAGLAMMTILYDVVINSSAQGAVGDLLAKSYLDEPLAETELGPYGLGSPLSQLLEAGRSAWPLQQPGNLPAIPVPALLLNGNLDIAAPAAEMQAKLLPRLPDHHQITLRDAGHLNDLWRLQPEGVEKLLGGFLADGTVNEEALRHEAIDFTVSQNLAAMMRLLWRVLWLLLGSAVACGVLAALWQYLG
;
A
#
# COMPACT_ATOMS: atom_id res chain seq x y z
N TYR A 1 -16.08 -10.60 -17.54
CA TYR A 1 -15.50 -9.37 -18.13
C TYR A 1 -16.34 -8.86 -19.30
N TRP A 2 -17.55 -8.45 -18.99
CA TRP A 2 -18.43 -7.60 -19.78
C TRP A 2 -17.70 -6.36 -20.33
N LEU A 3 -16.79 -5.76 -19.54
CA LEU A 3 -15.96 -4.62 -19.94
C LEU A 3 -15.18 -4.91 -21.23
N LEU A 4 -14.44 -6.02 -21.26
CA LEU A 4 -13.66 -6.46 -22.43
C LEU A 4 -14.53 -6.86 -23.63
N ARG A 5 -15.80 -7.21 -23.42
CA ARG A 5 -16.71 -7.60 -24.50
C ARG A 5 -17.33 -6.41 -25.22
N ARG A 6 -17.34 -5.23 -24.61
CA ARG A 6 -18.02 -4.03 -25.13
C ARG A 6 -17.11 -2.85 -25.39
N HIS A 7 -15.94 -2.81 -24.76
CA HIS A 7 -15.01 -1.70 -24.87
C HIS A 7 -13.57 -2.23 -25.10
N PRO A 8 -12.81 -1.64 -26.03
CA PRO A 8 -11.36 -1.82 -26.02
C PRO A 8 -10.81 -1.25 -24.70
N ILE A 9 -9.90 -2.00 -24.05
CA ILE A 9 -9.28 -1.56 -22.80
C ILE A 9 -7.84 -1.16 -23.09
N THR A 10 -7.51 0.08 -22.74
CA THR A 10 -6.14 0.60 -22.72
C THR A 10 -5.68 0.72 -21.27
N ILE A 11 -4.52 0.14 -20.97
CA ILE A 11 -3.83 0.34 -19.69
C ILE A 11 -2.58 1.15 -19.97
N LEU A 12 -2.46 2.31 -19.34
CA LEU A 12 -1.33 3.20 -19.50
C LEU A 12 -0.29 2.93 -18.40
N GLY A 13 0.92 2.55 -18.81
CA GLY A 13 2.06 2.44 -17.90
C GLY A 13 2.57 3.81 -17.46
N TYR A 14 3.26 3.86 -16.32
CA TYR A 14 3.76 5.12 -15.77
C TYR A 14 5.13 5.49 -16.33
N ARG A 15 5.29 6.76 -16.73
CA ARG A 15 6.63 7.35 -16.89
C ARG A 15 7.43 7.15 -15.60
N GLY A 16 8.72 6.82 -15.72
CA GLY A 16 9.58 6.50 -14.58
C GLY A 16 9.51 5.04 -14.13
N VAL A 17 8.57 4.23 -14.66
CA VAL A 17 8.42 2.80 -14.35
C VAL A 17 8.41 1.96 -15.62
N ASP A 18 7.41 2.14 -16.49
CA ASP A 18 7.17 1.27 -17.65
C ASP A 18 7.82 1.78 -18.94
N GLY A 19 8.31 3.03 -18.91
CA GLY A 19 8.98 3.68 -20.04
C GLY A 19 10.45 3.30 -20.20
N THR A 20 11.10 3.94 -21.17
CA THR A 20 12.54 3.77 -21.46
C THR A 20 13.44 4.30 -20.34
N VAL A 21 12.96 5.30 -19.60
CA VAL A 21 13.63 5.84 -18.41
C VAL A 21 12.92 5.33 -17.16
N ARG A 22 13.71 4.71 -16.29
CA ARG A 22 13.26 4.13 -15.02
C ARG A 22 13.91 4.85 -13.86
N LEU A 23 13.14 5.22 -12.85
CA LEU A 23 13.62 5.85 -11.63
C LEU A 23 13.99 4.80 -10.57
N ASP A 24 14.70 3.75 -11.00
CA ASP A 24 15.22 2.69 -10.15
C ASP A 24 16.47 3.15 -9.39
N SER A 25 16.57 2.81 -8.11
CA SER A 25 17.68 3.26 -7.25
C SER A 25 18.13 2.20 -6.23
N PRO A 26 19.28 1.53 -6.48
CA PRO A 26 19.88 0.61 -5.52
C PRO A 26 20.30 1.27 -4.20
N GLU A 27 20.69 2.55 -4.22
CA GLU A 27 21.00 3.33 -3.02
C GLU A 27 19.77 3.55 -2.14
N ILE A 28 18.60 3.86 -2.73
CA ILE A 28 17.34 3.98 -1.99
C ILE A 28 16.94 2.62 -1.40
N VAL A 29 16.95 1.55 -2.21
CA VAL A 29 16.60 0.18 -1.75
C VAL A 29 17.50 -0.28 -0.60
N ARG A 30 18.81 0.04 -0.65
CA ARG A 30 19.73 -0.26 0.45
C ARG A 30 19.39 0.53 1.72
N ALA A 31 19.05 1.81 1.60
CA ALA A 31 18.69 2.62 2.75
C ALA A 31 17.36 2.20 3.40
N GLN A 32 16.40 1.66 2.61
CA GLN A 32 15.16 1.08 3.12
C GLN A 32 15.38 -0.18 3.96
N LYS A 33 16.59 -0.76 4.02
CA LYS A 33 16.87 -1.85 4.97
C LYS A 33 16.92 -1.38 6.42
N GLY A 34 17.01 -0.07 6.66
CA GLY A 34 17.18 0.53 7.97
C GLY A 34 18.60 0.38 8.52
N GLN A 35 18.90 1.18 9.54
CA GLN A 35 20.12 1.14 10.34
C GLN A 35 19.75 0.89 11.81
N GLY A 36 20.66 0.22 12.55
CA GLY A 36 20.48 0.05 14.00
C GLY A 36 19.29 -0.83 14.42
N HIS A 37 18.78 -1.69 13.52
CA HIS A 37 17.59 -2.53 13.75
C HIS A 37 16.29 -1.76 13.98
N ASP A 38 16.14 -0.57 13.41
CA ASP A 38 14.87 0.13 13.37
C ASP A 38 14.76 1.00 12.11
N LEU A 39 13.90 0.59 11.19
CA LEU A 39 13.61 1.31 9.93
C LEU A 39 13.14 2.76 10.15
N HIS A 40 12.45 3.04 11.26
CA HIS A 40 11.87 4.36 11.53
C HIS A 40 12.69 5.18 12.51
N SER A 41 13.87 4.70 12.91
CA SER A 41 14.79 5.50 13.73
C SER A 41 15.26 6.75 12.99
N ALA A 42 15.59 7.80 13.75
CA ALA A 42 16.11 9.05 13.18
C ALA A 42 17.35 8.83 12.28
N ALA A 43 18.21 7.86 12.62
CA ALA A 43 19.37 7.49 11.81
C ALA A 43 18.96 6.85 10.48
N SER A 44 17.99 5.91 10.51
CA SER A 44 17.44 5.28 9.30
C SER A 44 16.77 6.30 8.38
N LEU A 45 15.92 7.17 8.92
CA LEU A 45 15.22 8.20 8.14
C LEU A 45 16.21 9.23 7.54
N ALA A 46 17.24 9.63 8.28
CA ALA A 46 18.30 10.50 7.77
C ALA A 46 19.12 9.81 6.65
N ALA A 47 19.46 8.54 6.83
CA ALA A 47 20.16 7.75 5.80
C ALA A 47 19.29 7.57 4.53
N PHE A 48 17.99 7.34 4.70
CA PHE A 48 17.04 7.26 3.60
C PHE A 48 16.96 8.58 2.83
N ARG A 49 16.81 9.72 3.52
CA ARG A 49 16.85 11.05 2.91
C ARG A 49 18.13 11.31 2.13
N GLN A 50 19.29 10.94 2.69
CA GLN A 50 20.59 11.08 2.01
C GLN A 50 20.68 10.20 0.77
N ALA A 51 20.18 8.97 0.82
CA ALA A 51 20.14 8.08 -0.34
C ALA A 51 19.25 8.63 -1.46
N VAL A 52 18.10 9.22 -1.12
CA VAL A 52 17.24 9.91 -2.10
C VAL A 52 17.95 11.10 -2.72
N ALA A 53 18.60 11.95 -1.92
CA ALA A 53 19.38 13.08 -2.45
C ALA A 53 20.51 12.62 -3.39
N ALA A 54 21.20 11.52 -3.05
CA ALA A 54 22.22 10.93 -3.90
C ALA A 54 21.66 10.37 -5.22
N ALA A 55 20.48 9.73 -5.17
CA ALA A 55 19.77 9.24 -6.35
C ALA A 55 19.34 10.39 -7.28
N VAL A 56 18.75 11.45 -6.71
CA VAL A 56 18.39 12.68 -7.44
C VAL A 56 19.60 13.28 -8.15
N ALA A 57 20.72 13.44 -7.45
CA ALA A 57 21.95 13.98 -8.04
C ALA A 57 22.54 13.05 -9.12
N ARG A 58 22.38 11.72 -8.99
CA ARG A 58 22.79 10.74 -9.99
C ARG A 58 21.95 10.86 -11.26
N TRP A 59 20.62 10.82 -11.14
CA TRP A 59 19.71 10.95 -12.29
C TRP A 59 19.93 12.28 -13.04
N GLN A 60 20.17 13.38 -12.32
CA GLN A 60 20.51 14.67 -12.95
C GLN A 60 21.82 14.63 -13.75
N ARG A 61 22.87 13.96 -13.23
CA ARG A 61 24.13 13.76 -13.98
C ARG A 61 23.96 12.84 -15.18
N GLU A 62 23.03 11.90 -15.11
CA GLU A 62 22.64 11.03 -16.23
C GLU A 62 21.78 11.77 -17.29
N GLY A 63 21.47 13.05 -17.07
CA GLY A 63 20.69 13.88 -18.00
C GLY A 63 19.18 13.73 -17.84
N ILE A 64 18.71 13.08 -16.78
CA ILE A 64 17.28 12.93 -16.50
C ILE A 64 16.73 14.22 -15.89
N GLU A 65 15.88 14.89 -16.64
CA GLU A 65 15.15 16.08 -16.17
C GLU A 65 13.96 15.67 -15.28
N LEU A 66 14.23 15.49 -13.98
CA LEU A 66 13.25 15.01 -12.99
C LEU A 66 11.93 15.80 -12.96
N LYS A 67 11.93 17.06 -13.42
CA LYS A 67 10.72 17.88 -13.55
C LYS A 67 9.64 17.25 -14.44
N HIS A 68 10.03 16.38 -15.38
CA HIS A 68 9.13 15.68 -16.28
C HIS A 68 8.59 14.37 -15.72
N TYR A 69 8.95 13.97 -14.51
CA TYR A 69 8.49 12.73 -13.88
C TYR A 69 7.52 12.95 -12.73
N GLY A 70 7.12 14.21 -12.50
CA GLY A 70 6.19 14.59 -11.45
C GLY A 70 4.74 14.19 -11.72
N PHE A 71 3.91 14.38 -10.70
CA PHE A 71 2.49 14.04 -10.72
C PHE A 71 1.72 14.69 -11.90
N ALA A 72 1.89 15.99 -12.13
CA ALA A 72 1.24 16.69 -13.26
C ALA A 72 1.62 16.12 -14.62
N ALA A 73 2.86 15.63 -14.77
CA ALA A 73 3.32 15.00 -16.00
C ALA A 73 2.66 13.63 -16.23
N ALA A 74 2.37 12.89 -15.15
CA ALA A 74 1.60 11.64 -15.23
C ALA A 74 0.13 11.89 -15.61
N VAL A 75 -0.49 12.98 -15.13
CA VAL A 75 -1.83 13.40 -15.58
C VAL A 75 -1.83 13.76 -17.07
N ALA A 76 -0.80 14.47 -17.54
CA ALA A 76 -0.65 14.81 -18.97
C ALA A 76 -0.38 13.60 -19.88
N ASP A 77 0.14 12.49 -19.35
CA ASP A 77 0.28 11.25 -20.13
C ASP A 77 -1.07 10.66 -20.51
N VAL A 78 -2.07 10.75 -19.62
CA VAL A 78 -3.43 10.28 -19.91
C VAL A 78 -4.00 11.04 -21.10
N GLU A 79 -3.81 12.36 -21.15
CA GLU A 79 -4.24 13.19 -22.28
C GLU A 79 -3.52 12.83 -23.57
N SER A 80 -2.20 12.65 -23.49
CA SER A 80 -1.38 12.30 -24.65
C SER A 80 -1.78 10.93 -25.21
N ALA A 81 -2.06 9.96 -24.33
CA ALA A 81 -2.53 8.63 -24.72
C ALA A 81 -3.90 8.69 -25.38
N ARG A 82 -4.88 9.40 -24.80
CA ARG A 82 -6.20 9.61 -25.39
C ARG A 82 -6.08 10.21 -26.80
N ALA A 83 -5.35 11.31 -26.93
CA ALA A 83 -5.18 12.01 -28.20
C ALA A 83 -4.50 11.11 -29.26
N ALA A 84 -3.50 10.32 -28.87
CA ALA A 84 -2.82 9.39 -29.77
C ALA A 84 -3.71 8.22 -30.23
N LEU A 85 -4.68 7.80 -29.41
CA LEU A 85 -5.68 6.80 -29.77
C LEU A 85 -6.80 7.38 -30.67
N GLY A 86 -6.94 8.71 -30.71
CA GLY A 86 -7.96 9.40 -31.48
C GLY A 86 -9.34 9.40 -30.83
N ASP A 87 -9.43 9.09 -29.54
CA ASP A 87 -10.69 9.02 -28.80
C ASP A 87 -11.13 10.43 -28.38
N GLU A 88 -12.26 10.95 -28.86
CA GLU A 88 -12.76 12.28 -28.46
C GLU A 88 -13.06 12.39 -26.95
N GLN A 89 -13.66 11.34 -26.39
CA GLN A 89 -13.91 11.19 -24.97
C GLN A 89 -13.67 9.74 -24.53
N ILE A 90 -13.32 9.54 -23.26
CA ILE A 90 -13.05 8.21 -22.69
C ILE A 90 -13.92 7.92 -21.46
N LEU A 91 -14.17 6.63 -21.26
CA LEU A 91 -14.61 6.08 -19.98
C LEU A 91 -13.36 5.85 -19.13
N LEU A 92 -13.24 6.58 -18.02
CA LEU A 92 -12.02 6.55 -17.20
C LEU A 92 -12.24 5.74 -15.93
N LEU A 93 -11.44 4.68 -15.77
CA LEU A 93 -11.38 3.88 -14.56
C LEU A 93 -10.04 4.15 -13.86
N GLY A 94 -10.09 4.62 -12.61
CA GLY A 94 -8.93 4.86 -11.77
C GLY A 94 -8.95 4.02 -10.51
N GLU A 95 -7.84 3.34 -10.21
CA GLU A 95 -7.70 2.45 -9.07
C GLU A 95 -6.57 2.89 -8.14
N GLY A 96 -6.79 2.94 -6.83
CA GLY A 96 -5.73 3.27 -5.87
C GLY A 96 -5.05 4.60 -6.20
N TYR A 97 -3.72 4.56 -6.34
CA TYR A 97 -2.92 5.70 -6.81
C TYR A 97 -3.33 6.20 -8.21
N GLY A 98 -3.65 5.29 -9.14
CA GLY A 98 -4.20 5.66 -10.46
C GLY A 98 -5.55 6.35 -10.36
N GLY A 99 -6.33 6.08 -9.31
CA GLY A 99 -7.55 6.80 -8.96
C GLY A 99 -7.29 8.29 -8.71
N ARG A 100 -6.15 8.64 -8.11
CA ARG A 100 -5.75 10.04 -7.94
C ARG A 100 -5.38 10.71 -9.26
N ILE A 101 -4.64 10.02 -10.12
CA ILE A 101 -4.35 10.53 -11.47
C ILE A 101 -5.66 10.76 -12.25
N ALA A 102 -6.61 9.81 -12.16
CA ALA A 102 -7.90 9.90 -12.83
C ALA A 102 -8.74 11.08 -12.32
N GLN A 103 -8.76 11.34 -11.01
CA GLN A 103 -9.40 12.54 -10.42
C GLN A 103 -8.86 13.82 -11.06
N TRP A 104 -7.54 13.98 -11.07
CA TRP A 104 -6.89 15.17 -11.59
C TRP A 104 -7.04 15.32 -13.11
N TYR A 105 -7.00 14.21 -13.85
CA TYR A 105 -7.27 14.22 -15.29
C TYR A 105 -8.71 14.69 -15.58
N ALA A 106 -9.71 14.13 -14.90
CA ALA A 106 -11.11 14.52 -15.08
C ALA A 106 -11.42 15.95 -14.62
N ALA A 107 -10.66 16.49 -13.65
CA ALA A 107 -10.74 17.91 -13.29
C ALA A 107 -10.10 18.83 -14.34
N THR A 108 -9.02 18.38 -14.98
CA THR A 108 -8.22 19.19 -15.92
C THR A 108 -8.80 19.18 -17.33
N TYR A 109 -9.32 18.03 -17.77
CA TYR A 109 -9.86 17.77 -19.11
C TYR A 109 -11.28 17.17 -19.04
N PRO A 110 -12.24 17.84 -18.36
CA PRO A 110 -13.59 17.29 -18.19
C PRO A 110 -14.31 17.01 -19.50
N GLU A 111 -14.04 17.78 -20.55
CA GLU A 111 -14.59 17.60 -21.89
C GLU A 111 -14.16 16.29 -22.55
N HIS A 112 -13.08 15.67 -22.08
CA HIS A 112 -12.53 14.42 -22.60
C HIS A 112 -12.93 13.18 -21.78
N VAL A 113 -13.73 13.35 -20.72
CA VAL A 113 -14.16 12.24 -19.86
C VAL A 113 -15.68 12.11 -19.90
N MET A 114 -16.17 10.96 -20.39
CA MET A 114 -17.61 10.66 -20.41
C MET A 114 -18.13 10.36 -19.00
N ARG A 115 -17.42 9.47 -18.29
CA ARG A 115 -17.72 9.04 -16.92
C ARG A 115 -16.45 8.60 -16.22
N LEU A 116 -16.40 8.83 -14.91
CA LEU A 116 -15.26 8.53 -14.06
C LEU A 116 -15.65 7.45 -13.03
N ALA A 117 -15.04 6.27 -13.10
CA ALA A 117 -15.13 5.26 -12.06
C ALA A 117 -13.86 5.25 -11.21
N LEU A 118 -14.00 5.36 -9.90
CA LEU A 118 -12.92 5.37 -8.93
C LEU A 118 -13.07 4.20 -7.95
N LEU A 119 -12.07 3.33 -7.89
CA LEU A 119 -12.04 2.19 -6.96
C LEU A 119 -10.91 2.41 -5.96
N GLY A 120 -11.27 2.50 -4.68
CA GLY A 120 -10.33 2.76 -3.60
C GLY A 120 -9.33 3.88 -3.92
N PRO A 121 -9.74 5.05 -4.45
CA PRO A 121 -8.78 6.04 -4.93
C PRO A 121 -7.97 6.63 -3.77
N SER A 122 -6.67 6.86 -3.99
CA SER A 122 -5.88 7.66 -3.05
C SER A 122 -6.43 9.08 -2.94
N GLY A 123 -6.13 9.73 -1.82
CA GLY A 123 -6.60 11.07 -1.50
C GLY A 123 -6.32 12.10 -2.60
N PRO A 124 -7.22 13.09 -2.76
CA PRO A 124 -7.11 14.09 -3.83
C PRO A 124 -5.86 14.96 -3.70
N ASP A 125 -5.46 15.27 -2.46
CA ASP A 125 -4.45 16.29 -2.16
C ASP A 125 -3.15 15.72 -1.56
N GLY A 126 -3.08 14.43 -1.23
CA GLY A 126 -1.88 13.83 -0.64
C GLY A 126 -1.73 12.34 -0.98
N LEU A 127 -0.51 11.81 -0.81
CA LEU A 127 -0.33 10.36 -0.61
C LEU A 127 0.22 10.15 0.80
N THR A 128 -0.67 10.34 1.75
CA THR A 128 -0.39 10.42 3.18
C THR A 128 -1.47 9.71 3.96
N TRP A 129 -1.04 9.15 5.09
CA TRP A 129 -1.93 8.58 6.08
C TRP A 129 -1.63 9.25 7.41
N GLN A 130 -2.55 10.05 7.91
CA GLN A 130 -2.44 10.69 9.23
C GLN A 130 -2.78 9.68 10.33
N PRO A 131 -2.18 9.79 11.53
CA PRO A 131 -2.46 8.86 12.63
C PRO A 131 -3.95 8.74 12.97
N ALA A 132 -4.71 9.83 12.83
CA ALA A 132 -6.17 9.84 13.04
C ALA A 132 -6.92 9.01 11.99
N GLU A 133 -6.51 9.05 10.72
CA GLU A 133 -7.10 8.27 9.62
C GLU A 133 -6.84 6.78 9.83
N VAL A 134 -5.61 6.42 10.21
CA VAL A 134 -5.22 5.05 10.58
C VAL A 134 -6.05 4.56 11.77
N THR A 135 -6.19 5.39 12.80
CA THR A 135 -6.97 5.07 14.01
C THR A 135 -8.43 4.83 13.66
N ALA A 136 -9.04 5.65 12.80
CA ALA A 136 -10.44 5.50 12.42
C ALA A 136 -10.73 4.16 11.70
N VAL A 137 -9.79 3.66 10.90
CA VAL A 137 -9.92 2.32 10.28
C VAL A 137 -9.75 1.22 11.33
N LEU A 138 -8.80 1.37 12.25
CA LEU A 138 -8.58 0.39 13.33
C LEU A 138 -9.75 0.32 14.33
N ASP A 139 -10.45 1.43 14.59
CA ASP A 139 -11.68 1.44 15.40
C ASP A 139 -12.81 0.61 14.75
N ARG A 140 -12.88 0.61 13.42
CA ARG A 140 -13.81 -0.27 12.68
C ARG A 140 -13.41 -1.72 12.83
N TYR A 141 -12.11 -2.03 12.71
CA TYR A 141 -11.61 -3.37 13.01
C TYR A 141 -11.95 -3.79 14.45
N ALA A 142 -11.77 -2.92 15.45
CA ALA A 142 -12.10 -3.21 16.85
C ALA A 142 -13.58 -3.58 17.02
N THR A 143 -14.48 -2.80 16.41
CA THR A 143 -15.92 -3.07 16.42
C THR A 143 -16.25 -4.44 15.81
N LEU A 144 -15.65 -4.79 14.66
CA LEU A 144 -15.87 -6.08 14.02
C LEU A 144 -15.26 -7.24 14.81
N TYR A 145 -14.11 -7.00 15.43
CA TYR A 145 -13.41 -7.95 16.26
C TYR A 145 -14.26 -8.34 17.48
N GLU A 146 -14.86 -7.36 18.17
CA GLU A 146 -15.82 -7.57 19.26
C GLU A 146 -17.04 -8.39 18.85
N ARG A 147 -17.63 -8.08 17.70
CA ARG A 147 -18.77 -8.85 17.15
C ARG A 147 -18.42 -10.29 16.83
N SER A 148 -17.15 -10.61 16.60
CA SER A 148 -16.67 -11.97 16.38
C SER A 148 -16.46 -12.77 17.68
N GLY A 149 -16.74 -12.17 18.86
CA GLY A 149 -16.50 -12.77 20.16
C GLY A 149 -15.05 -12.63 20.65
N ARG A 150 -14.25 -11.76 20.01
CA ARG A 150 -12.87 -11.46 20.40
C ARG A 150 -12.81 -10.05 20.97
N HIS A 151 -12.06 -9.81 22.04
CA HIS A 151 -12.11 -8.53 22.75
C HIS A 151 -10.72 -7.85 22.81
N GLU A 152 -10.73 -6.58 23.23
CA GLU A 152 -9.55 -5.80 23.61
C GLU A 152 -8.54 -5.61 22.45
N LEU A 153 -9.02 -5.29 21.25
CA LEU A 153 -8.15 -5.16 20.07
C LEU A 153 -7.03 -4.13 20.29
N ALA A 154 -7.38 -2.94 20.80
CA ALA A 154 -6.43 -1.86 21.04
C ALA A 154 -5.33 -2.26 22.04
N ALA A 155 -5.72 -2.84 23.18
CA ALA A 155 -4.76 -3.30 24.20
C ALA A 155 -3.85 -4.42 23.64
N MET A 156 -4.40 -5.37 22.89
CA MET A 156 -3.63 -6.43 22.24
C MET A 156 -2.60 -5.85 21.26
N MET A 157 -3.00 -4.92 20.39
CA MET A 157 -2.08 -4.29 19.43
C MET A 157 -1.02 -3.44 20.13
N GLN A 158 -1.38 -2.66 21.15
CA GLN A 158 -0.41 -1.90 21.94
C GLN A 158 0.62 -2.82 22.62
N GLN A 159 0.19 -3.94 23.18
CA GLN A 159 1.10 -4.91 23.80
C GLN A 159 2.06 -5.50 22.76
N ALA A 160 1.53 -5.99 21.64
CA ALA A 160 2.33 -6.61 20.59
C ALA A 160 3.31 -5.63 19.91
N LEU A 161 2.86 -4.41 19.61
CA LEU A 161 3.67 -3.41 18.88
C LEU A 161 4.51 -2.51 19.81
N GLY A 162 4.09 -2.31 21.05
CA GLY A 162 4.79 -1.48 22.03
C GLY A 162 5.91 -2.21 22.76
N GLN A 163 5.85 -3.55 22.85
CA GLN A 163 6.79 -4.36 23.64
C GLN A 163 7.48 -5.43 22.79
N MET A 164 7.84 -5.11 21.55
CA MET A 164 8.52 -6.04 20.66
C MET A 164 9.88 -6.45 21.24
N PRO A 165 10.19 -7.76 21.37
CA PRO A 165 11.52 -8.20 21.75
C PRO A 165 12.51 -7.92 20.61
N ARG A 166 13.79 -7.73 20.94
CA ARG A 166 14.83 -7.48 19.91
C ARG A 166 15.01 -8.63 18.92
N ASN A 167 14.77 -9.85 19.35
CA ASN A 167 14.98 -11.05 18.54
C ASN A 167 13.94 -12.13 18.91
N TRP A 168 13.61 -12.98 17.94
CA TRP A 168 13.09 -14.32 18.20
C TRP A 168 14.18 -15.33 17.84
N ARG A 169 14.77 -15.95 18.87
CA ARG A 169 15.96 -16.82 18.72
C ARG A 169 17.12 -16.03 18.08
N LEU A 170 17.55 -16.40 16.88
CA LEU A 170 18.61 -15.70 16.13
C LEU A 170 18.09 -14.72 15.08
N PHE A 171 16.77 -14.57 14.95
CA PHE A 171 16.17 -13.69 13.96
C PHE A 171 15.86 -12.33 14.59
N PRO A 172 16.42 -11.23 14.06
CA PRO A 172 16.11 -9.90 14.55
C PRO A 172 14.66 -9.54 14.28
N ILE A 173 14.09 -8.74 15.18
CA ILE A 173 12.78 -8.11 15.00
C ILE A 173 13.03 -6.61 14.93
N ASP A 174 12.80 -6.04 13.75
CA ASP A 174 12.93 -4.60 13.52
C ASP A 174 11.54 -3.95 13.71
N PRO A 175 11.36 -3.09 14.74
CA PRO A 175 10.05 -2.55 15.07
C PRO A 175 9.49 -1.64 13.97
N GLY A 176 10.34 -0.95 13.22
CA GLY A 176 9.92 -0.13 12.09
C GLY A 176 9.43 -0.98 10.92
N LYS A 177 10.15 -2.06 10.59
CA LYS A 177 9.72 -3.03 9.56
C LYS A 177 8.42 -3.74 9.94
N VAL A 178 8.27 -4.11 11.21
CA VAL A 178 7.03 -4.71 11.73
C VAL A 178 5.86 -3.74 11.58
N ARG A 179 6.01 -2.47 11.95
CA ARG A 179 4.94 -1.47 11.77
C ARG A 179 4.62 -1.24 10.30
N PHE A 180 5.62 -1.14 9.44
CA PHE A 180 5.42 -1.05 8.00
C PHE A 180 4.59 -2.23 7.48
N MET A 181 4.98 -3.47 7.82
CA MET A 181 4.26 -4.66 7.38
C MET A 181 2.87 -4.77 8.00
N ALA A 182 2.69 -4.36 9.25
CA ALA A 182 1.38 -4.32 9.89
C ALA A 182 0.43 -3.38 9.12
N PHE A 183 0.91 -2.19 8.76
CA PHE A 183 0.16 -1.26 7.93
C PHE A 183 -0.18 -1.85 6.56
N SER A 184 0.81 -2.42 5.85
CA SER A 184 0.59 -3.01 4.52
C SER A 184 -0.36 -4.21 4.53
N LEU A 185 -0.33 -5.05 5.57
CA LEU A 185 -1.23 -6.19 5.70
C LEU A 185 -2.69 -5.76 5.93
N LEU A 186 -2.94 -4.55 6.43
CA LEU A 186 -4.29 -4.02 6.60
C LEU A 186 -4.93 -3.53 5.29
N PHE A 187 -4.22 -3.59 4.15
CA PHE A 187 -4.77 -3.20 2.85
C PHE A 187 -5.97 -4.07 2.48
N ASP A 188 -5.91 -5.37 2.76
CA ASP A 188 -6.97 -6.32 2.42
C ASP A 188 -7.42 -7.08 3.67
N ARG A 189 -8.73 -7.35 3.79
CA ARG A 189 -9.31 -7.91 5.02
C ARG A 189 -8.72 -9.26 5.44
N LYS A 190 -8.37 -10.11 4.46
CA LYS A 190 -7.78 -11.43 4.70
C LYS A 190 -6.39 -11.31 5.34
N ASN A 191 -5.60 -10.36 4.85
CA ASN A 191 -4.28 -10.06 5.39
C ASN A 191 -4.39 -9.32 6.74
N GLY A 192 -5.43 -8.50 6.92
CA GLY A 192 -5.80 -7.92 8.21
C GLY A 192 -6.07 -8.99 9.26
N ALA A 193 -6.87 -10.02 8.95
CA ALA A 193 -7.10 -11.15 9.86
C ALA A 193 -5.78 -11.89 10.21
N LEU A 194 -4.91 -12.13 9.22
CA LEU A 194 -3.58 -12.72 9.41
C LEU A 194 -2.69 -11.87 10.34
N LEU A 195 -2.72 -10.55 10.17
CA LEU A 195 -2.02 -9.62 11.06
C LEU A 195 -2.56 -9.73 12.49
N LEU A 196 -3.88 -9.67 12.69
CA LEU A 196 -4.46 -9.67 14.02
C LEU A 196 -4.20 -10.99 14.77
N ASP A 197 -4.18 -12.12 14.08
CA ASP A 197 -3.76 -13.41 14.64
C ASP A 197 -2.26 -13.40 15.02
N THR A 198 -1.42 -12.81 14.16
CA THR A 198 0.02 -12.66 14.41
C THR A 198 0.30 -11.78 15.63
N LEU A 199 -0.39 -10.64 15.75
CA LEU A 199 -0.24 -9.74 16.88
C LEU A 199 -0.80 -10.36 18.17
N ARG A 200 -1.89 -11.14 18.09
CA ARG A 200 -2.42 -11.88 19.23
C ARG A 200 -1.37 -12.86 19.77
N ALA A 201 -0.78 -13.68 18.91
CA ALA A 201 0.27 -14.61 19.31
C ALA A 201 1.47 -13.89 19.95
N ALA A 202 1.86 -12.72 19.41
CA ALA A 202 2.93 -11.91 19.99
C ALA A 202 2.57 -11.33 21.36
N ALA A 203 1.35 -10.83 21.54
CA ALA A 203 0.84 -10.37 22.83
C ALA A 203 0.81 -11.51 23.86
N ASP A 204 0.50 -12.73 23.43
CA ASP A 204 0.51 -13.95 24.26
C ASP A 204 1.93 -14.52 24.49
N GLY A 205 2.97 -13.83 24.02
CA GLY A 205 4.38 -14.17 24.28
C GLY A 205 5.09 -14.99 23.19
N ASP A 206 4.47 -15.20 22.03
CA ASP A 206 5.11 -15.82 20.85
C ASP A 206 5.39 -14.79 19.74
N PRO A 207 6.56 -14.12 19.74
CA PRO A 207 6.89 -13.08 18.76
C PRO A 207 7.42 -13.65 17.44
N ALA A 208 7.31 -14.96 17.18
CA ALA A 208 7.84 -15.58 15.96
C ALA A 208 7.28 -14.94 14.68
N GLY A 209 6.00 -14.57 14.69
CA GLY A 209 5.36 -13.91 13.55
C GLY A 209 5.93 -12.51 13.27
N LEU A 210 6.37 -11.77 14.29
CA LEU A 210 7.01 -10.45 14.12
C LEU A 210 8.38 -10.58 13.43
N ALA A 211 9.13 -11.64 13.75
CA ALA A 211 10.38 -11.95 13.05
C ALA A 211 10.11 -12.30 11.58
N MET A 212 9.03 -13.04 11.28
CA MET A 212 8.62 -13.29 9.91
C MET A 212 8.24 -12.01 9.16
N MET A 213 7.54 -11.08 9.81
CA MET A 213 7.23 -9.78 9.20
C MET A 213 8.50 -8.99 8.85
N THR A 214 9.54 -9.05 9.69
CA THR A 214 10.85 -8.44 9.39
C THR A 214 11.48 -9.06 8.13
N ILE A 215 11.41 -10.38 7.95
CA ILE A 215 11.91 -11.07 6.76
C ILE A 215 11.08 -10.72 5.52
N LEU A 216 9.75 -10.76 5.65
CA LEU A 216 8.85 -10.46 4.54
C LEU A 216 9.01 -9.02 4.05
N TYR A 217 9.26 -8.07 4.95
CA TYR A 217 9.63 -6.70 4.58
C TYR A 217 10.84 -6.69 3.64
N ASP A 218 11.93 -7.36 4.01
CA ASP A 218 13.13 -7.38 3.19
C ASP A 218 12.89 -8.08 1.84
N VAL A 219 12.07 -9.14 1.80
CA VAL A 219 11.68 -9.78 0.54
C VAL A 219 10.91 -8.80 -0.36
N VAL A 220 9.92 -8.10 0.21
CA VAL A 220 9.10 -7.12 -0.51
C VAL A 220 9.96 -5.99 -1.05
N ILE A 221 10.86 -5.43 -0.23
CA ILE A 221 11.69 -4.26 -0.58
C ILE A 221 12.80 -4.60 -1.58
N ASN A 222 13.32 -5.83 -1.56
CA ASN A 222 14.30 -6.27 -2.56
C ASN A 222 13.66 -6.79 -3.86
N SER A 223 12.32 -6.85 -3.97
CA SER A 223 11.65 -7.30 -5.19
C SER A 223 11.76 -6.27 -6.32
N SER A 224 11.76 -6.73 -7.58
CA SER A 224 11.86 -5.86 -8.77
C SER A 224 10.71 -4.84 -8.89
N ALA A 225 9.61 -5.03 -8.15
CA ALA A 225 8.50 -4.09 -8.07
C ALA A 225 8.88 -2.76 -7.36
N GLN A 226 9.94 -2.75 -6.54
CA GLN A 226 10.39 -1.54 -5.83
C GLN A 226 11.38 -0.68 -6.65
N GLY A 227 11.70 -1.08 -7.88
CA GLY A 227 12.35 -0.18 -8.84
C GLY A 227 11.59 1.15 -8.98
N ALA A 228 10.27 1.13 -8.81
CA ALA A 228 9.43 2.33 -8.85
C ALA A 228 9.51 3.24 -7.61
N VAL A 229 10.39 3.02 -6.62
CA VAL A 229 10.47 3.89 -5.42
C VAL A 229 10.79 5.35 -5.78
N GLY A 230 11.64 5.58 -6.78
CA GLY A 230 11.91 6.93 -7.28
C GLY A 230 10.67 7.55 -7.92
N ASP A 231 9.86 6.75 -8.61
CA ASP A 231 8.60 7.20 -9.19
C ASP A 231 7.55 7.54 -8.11
N LEU A 232 7.43 6.68 -7.11
CA LEU A 232 6.58 6.92 -5.94
C LEU A 232 6.97 8.24 -5.27
N LEU A 233 8.25 8.47 -5.01
CA LEU A 233 8.74 9.71 -4.41
C LEU A 233 8.52 10.93 -5.31
N ALA A 234 8.66 10.79 -6.63
CA ALA A 234 8.44 11.88 -7.59
C ALA A 234 6.99 12.39 -7.59
N LYS A 235 6.04 11.55 -7.16
CA LYS A 235 4.60 11.80 -7.26
C LYS A 235 3.87 11.73 -5.91
N SER A 236 4.57 11.44 -4.83
CA SER A 236 4.07 11.49 -3.46
C SER A 236 4.29 12.86 -2.85
N TYR A 237 3.32 13.35 -2.10
CA TYR A 237 3.47 14.57 -1.32
C TYR A 237 2.53 14.57 -0.12
N LEU A 238 2.90 15.34 0.90
CA LEU A 238 2.03 15.59 2.04
C LEU A 238 1.11 16.76 1.72
N ASP A 239 -0.19 16.57 1.92
CA ASP A 239 -1.17 17.65 2.00
C ASP A 239 -1.03 18.44 3.31
N GLU A 240 -0.71 17.74 4.39
CA GLU A 240 -0.57 18.31 5.73
C GLU A 240 0.70 17.76 6.43
N PRO A 241 1.34 18.54 7.32
CA PRO A 241 2.47 18.06 8.11
C PRO A 241 2.11 16.78 8.89
N LEU A 242 3.04 15.82 8.96
CA LEU A 242 2.84 14.60 9.73
C LEU A 242 3.09 14.86 11.22
N ALA A 243 2.21 14.34 12.07
CA ALA A 243 2.46 14.21 13.51
C ALA A 243 3.43 13.04 13.77
N GLU A 244 4.71 13.20 13.41
CA GLU A 244 5.71 12.13 13.26
C GLU A 244 5.84 11.16 14.46
N THR A 245 5.51 11.58 15.68
CA THR A 245 5.67 10.79 16.91
C THR A 245 4.40 10.09 17.39
N GLU A 246 3.24 10.32 16.77
CA GLU A 246 1.99 9.76 17.26
C GLU A 246 1.76 8.33 16.75
N LEU A 247 1.95 7.35 17.64
CA LEU A 247 1.63 5.94 17.35
C LEU A 247 0.13 5.62 17.48
N GLY A 248 -0.65 6.54 18.05
CA GLY A 248 -2.07 6.37 18.30
C GLY A 248 -2.39 5.25 19.32
N PRO A 249 -3.68 4.98 19.57
CA PRO A 249 -4.13 4.04 20.59
C PRO A 249 -3.86 2.57 20.24
N TYR A 250 -3.40 2.26 19.03
CA TYR A 250 -3.06 0.89 18.61
C TYR A 250 -1.55 0.65 18.51
N GLY A 251 -0.71 1.66 18.71
CA GLY A 251 0.75 1.52 18.63
C GLY A 251 1.33 1.43 17.20
N LEU A 252 0.51 1.67 16.17
CA LEU A 252 0.89 1.52 14.75
C LEU A 252 1.47 2.82 14.15
N GLY A 253 0.86 3.97 14.42
CA GLY A 253 1.20 5.25 13.81
C GLY A 253 1.02 5.27 12.28
N SER A 254 1.86 6.06 11.61
CA SER A 254 1.82 6.28 10.15
C SER A 254 3.13 5.86 9.47
N PRO A 255 3.50 4.56 9.49
CA PRO A 255 4.84 4.10 9.12
C PRO A 255 5.19 4.37 7.65
N LEU A 256 4.23 4.31 6.72
CA LEU A 256 4.48 4.61 5.31
C LEU A 256 4.67 6.11 5.08
N SER A 257 3.84 6.95 5.71
CA SER A 257 3.95 8.41 5.60
C SER A 257 5.29 8.92 6.12
N GLN A 258 5.79 8.40 7.24
CA GLN A 258 7.11 8.79 7.80
C GLN A 258 8.24 8.52 6.81
N LEU A 259 8.23 7.34 6.16
CA LEU A 259 9.25 6.98 5.18
C LEU A 259 9.13 7.84 3.92
N LEU A 260 7.90 8.04 3.41
CA LEU A 260 7.64 8.89 2.25
C LEU A 260 8.10 10.33 2.49
N GLU A 261 7.82 10.91 3.66
CA GLU A 261 8.25 12.29 3.94
C GLU A 261 9.76 12.41 4.06
N ALA A 262 10.41 11.45 4.72
CA ALA A 262 11.87 11.43 4.83
C ALA A 262 12.52 11.46 3.43
N GLY A 263 12.00 10.69 2.48
CA GLY A 263 12.49 10.69 1.10
C GLY A 263 12.10 11.95 0.31
N ARG A 264 10.82 12.33 0.33
CA ARG A 264 10.28 13.47 -0.43
C ARG A 264 10.96 14.78 -0.07
N SER A 265 11.37 14.98 1.18
CA SER A 265 12.12 16.18 1.59
C SER A 265 13.42 16.42 0.81
N ALA A 266 13.97 15.39 0.14
CA ALA A 266 15.14 15.48 -0.74
C ALA A 266 14.79 15.57 -2.24
N TRP A 267 13.51 15.62 -2.61
CA TRP A 267 13.05 15.64 -4.00
C TRP A 267 12.79 17.08 -4.50
N PRO A 268 13.18 17.44 -5.74
CA PRO A 268 13.15 18.84 -6.21
C PRO A 268 11.79 19.35 -6.72
N LEU A 269 10.73 18.55 -6.70
CA LEU A 269 9.44 18.92 -7.29
C LEU A 269 8.48 19.54 -6.29
N GLN A 270 7.78 20.57 -6.76
CA GLN A 270 6.69 21.21 -6.03
C GLN A 270 5.37 20.46 -6.22
N GLN A 271 4.49 20.63 -5.23
CA GLN A 271 3.17 20.03 -5.20
C GLN A 271 2.26 20.67 -6.26
N PRO A 272 1.35 19.90 -6.88
CA PRO A 272 0.16 20.53 -7.45
C PRO A 272 -0.66 21.13 -6.29
N GLY A 273 -1.47 22.15 -6.58
CA GLY A 273 -2.35 22.75 -5.58
C GLY A 273 -3.47 21.81 -5.13
N ASN A 274 -4.57 22.37 -4.65
CA ASN A 274 -5.74 21.57 -4.30
C ASN A 274 -6.47 21.08 -5.56
N LEU A 275 -7.01 19.86 -5.51
CA LEU A 275 -7.83 19.33 -6.60
C LEU A 275 -9.05 20.24 -6.84
N PRO A 276 -9.30 20.69 -8.09
CA PRO A 276 -10.52 21.44 -8.45
C PRO A 276 -11.79 20.57 -8.41
N ALA A 277 -12.94 21.18 -8.71
CA ALA A 277 -14.16 20.39 -8.94
C ALA A 277 -14.00 19.53 -10.21
N ILE A 278 -14.59 18.33 -10.18
CA ILE A 278 -14.63 17.37 -11.28
C ILE A 278 -16.07 17.36 -11.81
N PRO A 279 -16.39 18.07 -12.90
CA PRO A 279 -17.76 18.28 -13.35
C PRO A 279 -18.29 17.13 -14.23
N VAL A 280 -17.75 15.91 -14.09
CA VAL A 280 -18.18 14.73 -14.86
C VAL A 280 -18.90 13.73 -13.95
N PRO A 281 -19.85 12.93 -14.48
CA PRO A 281 -20.52 11.91 -13.69
C PRO A 281 -19.50 10.92 -13.11
N ALA A 282 -19.54 10.71 -11.80
CA ALA A 282 -18.57 9.90 -11.09
C ALA A 282 -19.22 8.74 -10.30
N LEU A 283 -18.55 7.59 -10.26
CA LEU A 283 -18.84 6.49 -9.35
C LEU A 283 -17.64 6.27 -8.46
N LEU A 284 -17.83 6.38 -7.15
CA LEU A 284 -16.82 6.10 -6.13
C LEU A 284 -17.16 4.79 -5.42
N LEU A 285 -16.25 3.81 -5.47
CA LEU A 285 -16.36 2.54 -4.76
C LEU A 285 -15.18 2.40 -3.78
N ASN A 286 -15.45 2.39 -2.48
CA ASN A 286 -14.44 2.18 -1.43
C ASN A 286 -14.82 1.03 -0.50
N GLY A 287 -13.83 0.41 0.14
CA GLY A 287 -14.03 -0.47 1.28
C GLY A 287 -14.05 0.32 2.59
N ASN A 288 -14.89 -0.04 3.55
CA ASN A 288 -14.88 0.62 4.86
C ASN A 288 -13.71 0.18 5.77
N LEU A 289 -12.95 -0.85 5.39
CA LEU A 289 -11.70 -1.29 6.05
C LEU A 289 -10.45 -0.94 5.22
N ASP A 290 -10.62 -0.19 4.14
CA ASP A 290 -9.52 0.24 3.27
C ASP A 290 -8.62 1.24 3.99
N ILE A 291 -7.48 0.78 4.51
CA ILE A 291 -6.49 1.64 5.15
C ILE A 291 -5.63 2.40 4.13
N ALA A 292 -5.52 1.88 2.89
CA ALA A 292 -4.71 2.49 1.85
C ALA A 292 -5.42 3.71 1.25
N ALA A 293 -6.75 3.69 1.20
CA ALA A 293 -7.60 4.80 0.79
C ALA A 293 -8.82 4.91 1.74
N PRO A 294 -8.65 5.47 2.95
CA PRO A 294 -9.70 5.56 3.94
C PRO A 294 -10.98 6.22 3.40
N ALA A 295 -12.11 5.50 3.48
CA ALA A 295 -13.39 6.00 2.97
C ALA A 295 -13.81 7.34 3.62
N ALA A 296 -13.47 7.56 4.89
CA ALA A 296 -13.75 8.81 5.60
C ALA A 296 -12.99 10.00 5.00
N GLU A 297 -11.76 9.78 4.54
CA GLU A 297 -10.97 10.81 3.85
C GLU A 297 -11.62 11.15 2.51
N MET A 298 -12.05 10.16 1.74
CA MET A 298 -12.76 10.41 0.48
C MET A 298 -14.07 11.19 0.70
N GLN A 299 -14.81 10.86 1.77
CA GLN A 299 -16.02 11.59 2.16
C GLN A 299 -15.74 13.06 2.50
N ALA A 300 -14.66 13.33 3.24
CA ALA A 300 -14.32 14.66 3.69
C ALA A 300 -13.68 15.52 2.60
N LYS A 301 -12.78 14.94 1.79
CA LYS A 301 -11.92 15.68 0.86
C LYS A 301 -12.33 15.52 -0.61
N LEU A 302 -12.80 14.36 -1.05
CA LEU A 302 -13.08 14.10 -2.47
C LEU A 302 -14.54 14.38 -2.86
N LEU A 303 -15.52 13.87 -2.10
CA LEU A 303 -16.94 14.03 -2.45
C LEU A 303 -17.39 15.49 -2.66
N PRO A 304 -16.91 16.50 -1.88
CA PRO A 304 -17.26 17.90 -2.13
C PRO A 304 -16.83 18.42 -3.52
N ARG A 305 -15.92 17.71 -4.19
CA ARG A 305 -15.41 18.04 -5.53
C ARG A 305 -16.12 17.28 -6.64
N LEU A 306 -17.01 16.34 -6.32
CA LEU A 306 -17.77 15.55 -7.28
C LEU A 306 -19.25 15.99 -7.24
N PRO A 307 -19.68 17.07 -7.91
CA PRO A 307 -21.07 17.55 -7.86
C PRO A 307 -22.09 16.54 -8.42
N ASP A 308 -21.68 15.66 -9.32
CA ASP A 308 -22.51 14.59 -9.91
C ASP A 308 -21.86 13.23 -9.62
N HIS A 309 -22.24 12.61 -8.49
CA HIS A 309 -21.62 11.36 -8.06
C HIS A 309 -22.58 10.35 -7.45
N HIS A 310 -22.18 9.08 -7.59
CA HIS A 310 -22.65 7.97 -6.78
C HIS A 310 -21.51 7.51 -5.87
N GLN A 311 -21.78 7.33 -4.57
CA GLN A 311 -20.84 6.75 -3.62
C GLN A 311 -21.35 5.40 -3.12
N ILE A 312 -20.52 4.38 -3.23
CA ILE A 312 -20.77 3.05 -2.69
C ILE A 312 -19.63 2.69 -1.75
N THR A 313 -19.98 2.26 -0.53
CA THR A 313 -19.03 1.73 0.44
C THR A 313 -19.30 0.25 0.67
N LEU A 314 -18.37 -0.62 0.26
CA LEU A 314 -18.42 -2.04 0.57
C LEU A 314 -18.12 -2.25 2.06
N ARG A 315 -19.07 -2.91 2.73
CA ARG A 315 -18.94 -3.28 4.14
C ARG A 315 -17.99 -4.45 4.30
N ASP A 316 -17.09 -4.32 5.26
CA ASP A 316 -16.08 -5.28 5.68
C ASP A 316 -15.14 -5.68 4.53
N ALA A 317 -14.85 -4.72 3.66
CA ALA A 317 -13.93 -4.84 2.53
C ALA A 317 -12.76 -3.86 2.71
N GLY A 318 -11.56 -4.32 2.34
CA GLY A 318 -10.36 -3.51 2.23
C GLY A 318 -10.24 -2.85 0.85
N HIS A 319 -9.01 -2.75 0.36
CA HIS A 319 -8.60 -2.09 -0.87
C HIS A 319 -8.91 -2.95 -2.12
N LEU A 320 -8.27 -2.63 -3.24
CA LEU A 320 -8.56 -3.15 -4.58
C LEU A 320 -8.75 -4.66 -4.67
N ASN A 321 -7.94 -5.45 -3.95
CA ASN A 321 -8.08 -6.91 -4.02
C ASN A 321 -9.45 -7.37 -3.49
N ASP A 322 -9.93 -6.77 -2.41
CA ASP A 322 -11.27 -7.04 -1.88
C ASP A 322 -12.36 -6.45 -2.79
N LEU A 323 -12.18 -5.22 -3.26
CA LEU A 323 -13.15 -4.57 -4.16
C LEU A 323 -13.41 -5.39 -5.42
N TRP A 324 -12.39 -6.02 -6.00
CA TRP A 324 -12.55 -6.83 -7.21
C TRP A 324 -12.93 -8.28 -6.95
N ARG A 325 -12.41 -8.90 -5.87
CA ARG A 325 -12.46 -10.36 -5.73
C ARG A 325 -13.53 -10.90 -4.79
N LEU A 326 -14.08 -10.09 -3.89
CA LEU A 326 -15.12 -10.58 -2.97
C LEU A 326 -16.40 -10.96 -3.72
N GLN A 327 -16.83 -10.07 -4.60
CA GLN A 327 -18.09 -10.21 -5.34
C GLN A 327 -17.92 -9.74 -6.79
N PRO A 328 -17.09 -10.43 -7.58
CA PRO A 328 -16.68 -9.99 -8.92
C PRO A 328 -17.88 -9.77 -9.86
N GLU A 329 -18.91 -10.61 -9.77
CA GLU A 329 -20.12 -10.45 -10.59
C GLU A 329 -20.94 -9.21 -10.22
N GLY A 330 -21.01 -8.88 -8.92
CA GLY A 330 -21.71 -7.70 -8.43
C GLY A 330 -21.02 -6.41 -8.86
N VAL A 331 -19.69 -6.38 -8.69
CA VAL A 331 -18.83 -5.26 -9.10
C VAL A 331 -18.83 -5.09 -10.62
N GLU A 332 -18.79 -6.19 -11.39
CA GLU A 332 -18.89 -6.14 -12.85
C GLU A 332 -20.24 -5.58 -13.32
N LYS A 333 -21.35 -5.95 -12.68
CA LYS A 333 -22.68 -5.38 -12.99
C LYS A 333 -22.77 -3.90 -12.64
N LEU A 334 -22.26 -3.52 -11.47
CA LEU A 334 -22.24 -2.15 -10.98
C LEU A 334 -21.44 -1.24 -11.93
N LEU A 335 -20.17 -1.58 -12.17
CA LEU A 335 -19.29 -0.82 -13.05
C LEU A 335 -19.82 -0.82 -14.48
N GLY A 336 -20.38 -1.95 -14.92
CA GLY A 336 -20.90 -2.07 -16.27
C GLY A 336 -22.12 -1.22 -16.54
N GLY A 337 -23.07 -1.17 -15.60
CA GLY A 337 -24.22 -0.25 -15.70
C GLY A 337 -23.75 1.20 -15.72
N PHE A 338 -22.91 1.58 -14.75
CA PHE A 338 -22.47 2.96 -14.62
C PHE A 338 -21.70 3.43 -15.86
N LEU A 339 -20.73 2.66 -16.33
CA LEU A 339 -19.92 3.06 -17.48
C LEU A 339 -20.73 3.07 -18.79
N ALA A 340 -21.70 2.16 -18.95
CA ALA A 340 -22.54 2.10 -20.15
C ALA A 340 -23.51 3.29 -20.24
N ASP A 341 -24.33 3.50 -19.22
CA ASP A 341 -25.46 4.43 -19.28
C ASP A 341 -25.65 5.27 -18.01
N GLY A 342 -24.79 5.11 -17.00
CA GLY A 342 -24.86 5.81 -15.73
C GLY A 342 -25.69 5.08 -14.67
N THR A 343 -26.27 3.91 -14.99
CA THR A 343 -27.08 3.16 -14.04
C THR A 343 -26.23 2.56 -12.92
N VAL A 344 -26.58 2.87 -11.68
CA VAL A 344 -25.94 2.30 -10.49
C VAL A 344 -26.89 1.30 -9.81
N ASN A 345 -26.55 0.02 -9.87
CA ASN A 345 -27.31 -1.05 -9.23
C ASN A 345 -26.59 -1.55 -7.97
N GLU A 346 -26.89 -0.94 -6.83
CA GLU A 346 -26.35 -1.35 -5.53
C GLU A 346 -26.82 -2.73 -5.07
N GLU A 347 -28.01 -3.19 -5.51
CA GLU A 347 -28.53 -4.53 -5.19
C GLU A 347 -27.70 -5.66 -5.78
N ALA A 348 -26.85 -5.35 -6.77
CA ALA A 348 -25.86 -6.29 -7.30
C ALA A 348 -24.78 -6.64 -6.25
N LEU A 349 -24.64 -5.83 -5.20
CA LEU A 349 -23.68 -6.02 -4.13
C LEU A 349 -24.35 -6.59 -2.88
N ARG A 350 -23.70 -7.57 -2.27
CA ARG A 350 -24.09 -8.17 -1.00
C ARG A 350 -23.05 -7.85 0.07
N HIS A 351 -23.47 -7.92 1.34
CA HIS A 351 -22.53 -7.86 2.45
C HIS A 351 -21.93 -9.23 2.68
N GLU A 352 -20.61 -9.30 2.69
CA GLU A 352 -19.84 -10.46 3.11
C GLU A 352 -19.03 -10.08 4.33
N ALA A 353 -19.39 -10.61 5.51
CA ALA A 353 -18.68 -10.28 6.75
C ALA A 353 -17.22 -10.73 6.71
N ILE A 354 -16.33 -10.00 7.39
CA ILE A 354 -14.95 -10.42 7.59
C ILE A 354 -14.90 -11.68 8.47
N ASP A 355 -14.05 -12.63 8.09
CA ASP A 355 -13.70 -13.78 8.92
C ASP A 355 -12.31 -13.58 9.52
N PHE A 356 -12.23 -13.58 10.84
CA PHE A 356 -10.97 -13.48 11.59
C PHE A 356 -10.27 -14.83 11.79
N THR A 357 -10.82 -15.91 11.25
CA THR A 357 -10.23 -17.25 11.31
C THR A 357 -9.17 -17.39 10.23
N VAL A 358 -7.95 -17.74 10.64
CA VAL A 358 -6.81 -17.89 9.72
C VAL A 358 -6.36 -19.34 9.66
N SER A 359 -6.19 -19.87 8.45
CA SER A 359 -5.71 -21.24 8.23
C SER A 359 -4.18 -21.33 8.22
N GLN A 360 -3.50 -20.22 7.97
CA GLN A 360 -2.05 -20.08 7.99
C GLN A 360 -1.70 -18.90 8.88
N ASN A 361 -0.75 -19.07 9.80
CA ASN A 361 -0.27 -17.98 10.64
C ASN A 361 1.24 -17.75 10.45
N LEU A 362 1.66 -16.48 10.52
CA LEU A 362 3.05 -16.09 10.26
C LEU A 362 4.01 -16.71 11.29
N ALA A 363 3.55 -16.93 12.52
CA ALA A 363 4.33 -17.59 13.58
C ALA A 363 4.64 -19.07 13.25
N ALA A 364 3.70 -19.81 12.66
CA ALA A 364 3.90 -21.19 12.21
C ALA A 364 4.83 -21.22 11.00
N MET A 365 4.67 -20.29 10.06
CA MET A 365 5.59 -20.15 8.93
C MET A 365 7.03 -19.89 9.41
N MET A 366 7.21 -19.03 10.41
CA MET A 366 8.52 -18.77 11.03
C MET A 366 9.09 -20.00 11.72
N ARG A 367 8.27 -20.74 12.47
CA ARG A 367 8.69 -21.97 13.14
C ARG A 367 9.06 -23.07 12.15
N LEU A 368 8.34 -23.17 11.03
CA LEU A 368 8.67 -24.08 9.94
C LEU A 368 10.01 -23.70 9.30
N LEU A 369 10.20 -22.42 8.97
CA LEU A 369 11.46 -21.91 8.45
C LEU A 369 12.63 -22.24 9.39
N TRP A 370 12.45 -22.01 10.69
CA TRP A 370 13.43 -22.37 11.72
C TRP A 370 13.76 -23.86 11.74
N ARG A 371 12.74 -24.74 11.69
CA ARG A 371 12.94 -26.19 11.66
C ARG A 371 13.72 -26.62 10.42
N VAL A 372 13.40 -26.07 9.25
CA VAL A 372 14.11 -26.34 7.99
C VAL A 372 15.57 -25.90 8.10
N LEU A 373 15.84 -24.70 8.60
CA LEU A 373 17.20 -24.20 8.79
C LEU A 373 18.02 -25.10 9.74
N TRP A 374 17.42 -25.57 10.84
CA TRP A 374 18.07 -26.54 11.73
C TRP A 374 18.39 -27.87 11.07
N LEU A 375 17.49 -28.40 10.26
CA LEU A 375 17.72 -29.65 9.52
C LEU A 375 18.87 -29.49 8.53
N LEU A 376 18.96 -28.35 7.84
CA LEU A 376 20.06 -28.05 6.92
C LEU A 376 21.40 -27.89 7.66
N LEU A 377 21.42 -27.15 8.77
CA LEU A 377 22.60 -26.99 9.63
C LEU A 377 23.08 -28.34 10.20
N GLY A 378 22.16 -29.14 10.71
CA GLY A 378 22.46 -30.49 11.22
C GLY A 378 23.03 -31.41 10.12
N SER A 379 22.46 -31.34 8.92
CA SER A 379 22.96 -32.10 7.76
C SER A 379 24.35 -31.65 7.34
N ALA A 380 24.62 -30.33 7.32
CA ALA A 380 25.94 -29.79 6.99
C ALA A 380 27.01 -30.20 8.01
N VAL A 381 26.68 -30.17 9.31
CA VAL A 381 27.57 -30.65 10.38
C VAL A 381 27.84 -32.15 10.24
N ALA A 382 26.81 -32.95 9.99
CA ALA A 382 26.96 -34.40 9.76
C ALA A 382 27.87 -34.70 8.55
N CYS A 383 27.68 -34.00 7.42
CA CYS A 383 28.55 -34.09 6.26
C CYS A 383 30.00 -33.69 6.57
N GLY A 384 30.20 -32.63 7.34
CA GLY A 384 31.54 -32.20 7.78
C GLY A 384 32.25 -33.22 8.65
N VAL A 385 31.54 -33.83 9.61
CA VAL A 385 32.07 -34.91 10.47
C VAL A 385 32.41 -36.15 9.64
N LEU A 386 31.55 -36.55 8.70
CA LEU A 386 31.82 -37.69 7.82
C LEU A 386 33.03 -37.44 6.91
N ALA A 387 33.19 -36.23 6.36
CA ALA A 387 34.34 -35.86 5.56
C ALA A 387 35.65 -35.88 6.39
N ALA A 388 35.61 -35.36 7.62
CA ALA A 388 36.76 -35.38 8.53
C ALA A 388 37.13 -36.81 8.97
N LEU A 389 36.13 -37.66 9.25
CA LEU A 389 36.36 -39.08 9.57
C LEU A 389 36.93 -39.84 8.38
N TRP A 390 36.47 -39.56 7.16
CA TRP A 390 37.00 -40.18 5.95
C TRP A 390 38.47 -39.78 5.71
N GLN A 391 38.83 -38.52 5.93
CA GLN A 391 40.23 -38.06 5.87
C GLN A 391 41.13 -38.62 6.97
N TYR A 392 40.56 -39.03 8.11
CA TYR A 392 41.32 -39.60 9.22
C TYR A 392 41.47 -41.13 9.13
N LEU A 393 40.52 -41.80 8.48
CA LEU A 393 40.45 -43.27 8.39
C LEU A 393 40.91 -43.83 7.02
N GLY A 394 41.03 -43.00 5.99
CA GLY A 394 41.62 -43.34 4.70
C GLY A 394 42.98 -42.66 4.54
#